data_AF-A0A956EFX1-F1
#
_entry.id   AF-A0A956EFX1-F1
#
_cell.length_a   1.000
_cell.length_b   1.000
_cell.length_c   1.000
_cell.angle_alpha   90.00
_cell.angle_beta   90.00
_cell.angle_gamma   90.00
#
_symmetry.space_group_name_H-M   'P 1'
#
loop_
_entity.id
_entity.type
_entity.pdbx_description
1 polymer ?
#
loop_
_entity_poly.entity_id
_entity_poly.type
_entity_poly.pdbx_seq_one_letter_code
_entity_poly.pdbx_strand_id
1 'polypeptide(L)'
;RLEQYVKTLDIEAKTLLRMTRTEILPACLRDQSELATSYSRLVEASRALDLNDAVAPAQGKHLAAIARDVTALLAATDALEAAIGGLHSQGSPEAEGRHCVDALIPAMDAVRELADHLEGRVERAKWPFPTYLDLLFQN
;
A
#
# COMPACT_ATOMS: atom_id res chain seq x y z
N ARG A 1 -5.79 14.47 28.40
CA ARG A 1 -4.58 14.47 27.53
C ARG A 1 -4.39 13.12 26.86
N LEU A 2 -4.33 12.01 27.60
CA LEU A 2 -4.18 10.66 27.01
C LEU A 2 -5.38 10.22 26.17
N GLU A 3 -6.61 10.41 26.68
CA GLU A 3 -7.84 10.12 25.91
C GLU A 3 -7.89 10.87 24.57
N GLN A 4 -7.47 12.14 24.57
CA GLN A 4 -7.45 12.93 23.34
C GLN A 4 -6.38 12.44 22.37
N TYR A 5 -5.21 12.03 22.88
CA TYR A 5 -4.17 11.39 22.07
C TYR A 5 -4.67 10.09 21.42
N VAL A 6 -5.26 9.18 22.21
CA VAL A 6 -5.83 7.91 21.73
C VAL A 6 -6.91 8.16 20.68
N LYS A 7 -7.82 9.10 20.94
CA LYS A 7 -8.90 9.46 20.02
C LYS A 7 -8.38 10.02 18.69
N THR A 8 -7.37 10.90 18.74
CA THR A 8 -6.76 11.44 17.51
C THR A 8 -6.15 10.32 16.68
N LEU A 9 -5.37 9.42 17.29
CA LEU A 9 -4.78 8.28 16.59
C LEU A 9 -5.82 7.32 16.02
N ASP A 10 -6.91 7.06 16.75
CA ASP A 10 -8.01 6.22 16.26
C ASP A 10 -8.62 6.79 14.97
N ILE A 11 -8.86 8.11 14.94
CA ILE A 11 -9.39 8.80 13.75
C ILE A 11 -8.40 8.74 12.59
N GLU A 12 -7.12 9.02 12.84
CA GLU A 12 -6.07 8.95 11.81
C GLU A 12 -5.91 7.53 11.25
N ALA A 13 -5.90 6.52 12.12
CA ALA A 13 -5.75 5.12 11.73
C ALA A 13 -6.94 4.64 10.89
N LYS A 14 -8.17 4.96 11.31
CA LYS A 14 -9.38 4.66 10.53
C LYS A 14 -9.40 5.38 9.18
N THR A 15 -8.91 6.62 9.15
CA THR A 15 -8.79 7.39 7.90
C THR A 15 -7.79 6.76 6.96
N LEU A 16 -6.60 6.39 7.46
CA LEU A 16 -5.58 5.68 6.71
C LEU A 16 -6.10 4.34 6.18
N LEU A 17 -6.77 3.54 7.02
CA LEU A 17 -7.37 2.27 6.63
C LEU A 17 -8.39 2.45 5.50
N ARG A 18 -9.29 3.43 5.63
CA ARG A 18 -10.29 3.76 4.61
C ARG A 18 -9.60 4.11 3.29
N MET A 19 -8.69 5.09 3.30
CA MET A 19 -7.96 5.54 2.11
C MET A 19 -7.22 4.38 1.44
N THR A 20 -6.54 3.55 2.24
CA THR A 20 -5.79 2.41 1.72
C THR A 20 -6.69 1.40 1.02
N ARG A 21 -7.83 1.05 1.64
CA ARG A 21 -8.78 0.06 1.09
C ARG A 21 -9.57 0.56 -0.11
N THR A 22 -10.01 1.81 -0.08
CA THR A 22 -10.95 2.31 -1.10
C THR A 22 -10.25 3.03 -2.25
N GLU A 23 -9.01 3.46 -2.09
CA GLU A 23 -8.30 4.31 -3.06
C GLU A 23 -6.97 3.67 -3.49
N ILE A 24 -6.05 3.42 -2.56
CA ILE A 24 -4.67 2.95 -2.86
C ILE A 24 -4.66 1.53 -3.42
N LEU A 25 -5.20 0.56 -2.68
CA LEU A 25 -5.21 -0.86 -3.08
C LEU A 25 -5.91 -1.07 -4.43
N PRO A 26 -7.09 -0.48 -4.69
CA PRO A 26 -7.74 -0.58 -6.00
C PRO A 26 -6.88 -0.03 -7.14
N ALA A 27 -6.16 1.08 -6.93
CA ALA A 27 -5.25 1.64 -7.93
C ALA A 27 -4.09 0.68 -8.23
N CYS A 28 -3.45 0.15 -7.18
CA CYS A 28 -2.33 -0.78 -7.31
C CYS A 28 -2.73 -2.08 -8.00
N LEU A 29 -3.89 -2.66 -7.65
CA LEU A 29 -4.39 -3.90 -8.23
C LEU A 29 -4.75 -3.75 -9.72
N ARG A 30 -5.32 -2.60 -10.12
CA ARG A 30 -5.59 -2.31 -11.54
C ARG A 30 -4.29 -2.24 -12.34
N ASP A 31 -3.31 -1.49 -11.83
CA ASP A 31 -2.02 -1.34 -12.50
C ASP A 31 -1.26 -2.67 -12.62
N GLN A 32 -1.22 -3.45 -11.53
CA GLN A 32 -0.64 -4.79 -11.51
C GLN A 32 -1.28 -5.72 -12.55
N SER A 33 -2.61 -5.69 -12.70
CA SER A 33 -3.34 -6.51 -13.67
C SER A 33 -2.98 -6.16 -15.12
N GLU A 34 -2.87 -4.87 -15.43
CA GLU A 34 -2.47 -4.40 -16.76
C GLU A 34 -1.02 -4.74 -17.08
N LEU A 35 -0.11 -4.61 -16.11
CA LEU A 35 1.28 -5.03 -16.26
C LEU A 35 1.40 -6.54 -16.47
N ALA A 36 0.63 -7.35 -15.74
CA ALA A 36 0.59 -8.80 -15.91
C ALA A 36 0.09 -9.20 -17.30
N THR A 37 -0.96 -8.54 -17.79
CA THR A 37 -1.49 -8.76 -19.15
C THR A 37 -0.44 -8.40 -20.21
N SER A 38 0.23 -7.25 -20.05
CA SER A 38 1.27 -6.78 -20.96
C SER A 38 2.47 -7.73 -20.96
N TYR A 39 2.88 -8.21 -19.80
CA TYR A 39 3.95 -9.19 -19.65
C TYR A 39 3.63 -10.51 -20.36
N SER A 40 2.41 -11.05 -20.19
CA SER A 40 2.00 -12.28 -20.87
C SER A 40 2.09 -12.15 -22.40
N ARG A 41 1.56 -11.04 -22.94
CA ARG A 41 1.62 -10.75 -24.39
C ARG A 41 3.04 -10.61 -24.90
N LEU A 42 3.92 -9.99 -24.12
CA LEU A 42 5.34 -9.85 -24.46
C LEU A 42 6.04 -11.21 -24.53
N VAL A 43 5.74 -12.11 -23.59
CA VAL A 43 6.30 -13.48 -23.58
C VAL A 43 5.81 -14.26 -24.81
N GLU A 44 4.52 -14.19 -25.14
CA GLU A 44 3.95 -14.82 -26.32
C GLU A 44 4.61 -14.31 -27.62
N ALA A 45 4.73 -13.00 -27.78
CA ALA A 45 5.38 -12.39 -28.93
C ALA A 45 6.86 -12.77 -29.04
N SER A 46 7.58 -12.82 -27.91
CA SER A 46 9.00 -13.19 -27.88
C SER A 46 9.22 -14.62 -28.36
N ARG A 47 8.31 -15.55 -28.01
CA ARG A 47 8.32 -16.93 -28.50
C ARG A 47 8.02 -17.00 -29.99
N ALA A 48 7.04 -16.25 -30.47
CA ALA A 48 6.68 -16.22 -31.88
C ALA A 48 7.79 -15.65 -32.78
N LEU A 49 8.64 -14.78 -32.24
CA LEU A 49 9.74 -14.12 -32.93
C LEU A 49 11.12 -14.78 -32.70
N ASP A 50 11.15 -15.92 -31.99
CA ASP A 50 12.39 -16.66 -31.66
C ASP A 50 13.44 -15.79 -30.93
N LEU A 51 13.00 -14.88 -30.07
CA LEU A 51 13.85 -13.93 -29.34
C LEU A 51 14.53 -14.55 -28.09
N ASN A 52 14.58 -15.89 -27.99
CA ASN A 52 15.26 -16.65 -26.94
C ASN A 52 15.02 -16.14 -25.50
N ASP A 53 13.80 -15.72 -25.18
CA ASP A 53 13.40 -15.17 -23.88
C ASP A 53 14.27 -13.99 -23.36
N ALA A 54 15.07 -13.34 -24.21
CA ALA A 54 15.99 -12.27 -23.79
C ALA A 54 15.25 -11.02 -23.27
N VAL A 55 14.00 -10.82 -23.71
CA VAL A 55 13.21 -9.59 -23.49
C VAL A 55 12.30 -9.67 -22.27
N ALA A 56 12.00 -10.86 -21.74
CA ALA A 56 11.05 -11.04 -20.64
C ALA A 56 11.62 -10.85 -19.20
N PRO A 57 12.89 -11.15 -18.88
CA PRO A 57 13.35 -11.22 -17.49
C PRO A 57 13.29 -9.91 -16.71
N ALA A 58 13.58 -8.77 -17.35
CA ALA A 58 13.59 -7.47 -16.66
C ALA A 58 12.16 -7.00 -16.30
N GLN A 59 11.23 -7.13 -17.23
CA GLN A 59 9.81 -6.81 -17.08
C GLN A 59 9.16 -7.75 -16.06
N GLY A 60 9.51 -9.04 -16.08
CA GLY A 60 9.07 -10.01 -15.08
C GLY A 60 9.55 -9.65 -13.67
N LYS A 61 10.80 -9.21 -13.52
CA LYS A 61 11.33 -8.72 -12.23
C LYS A 61 10.59 -7.48 -11.73
N HIS A 62 10.26 -6.56 -12.64
CA HIS A 62 9.49 -5.35 -12.30
C HIS A 62 8.08 -5.71 -11.82
N LEU A 63 7.35 -6.55 -12.56
CA LEU A 63 6.03 -7.04 -12.16
C LEU A 63 6.08 -7.79 -10.81
N ALA A 64 7.10 -8.62 -10.60
CA ALA A 64 7.29 -9.34 -9.35
C ALA A 64 7.61 -8.42 -8.15
N ALA A 65 8.22 -7.25 -8.38
CA ALA A 65 8.42 -6.25 -7.33
C ALA A 65 7.08 -5.62 -6.92
N ILE A 66 6.30 -5.13 -7.89
CA ILE A 66 4.97 -4.55 -7.63
C ILE A 66 4.06 -5.57 -6.95
N ALA A 67 4.04 -6.82 -7.44
CA ALA A 67 3.22 -7.87 -6.84
C ALA A 67 3.55 -8.13 -5.36
N ARG A 68 4.84 -8.14 -5.01
CA ARG A 68 5.28 -8.31 -3.62
C ARG A 68 4.83 -7.14 -2.74
N ASP A 69 4.98 -5.92 -3.22
CA ASP A 69 4.60 -4.72 -2.46
C ASP A 69 3.08 -4.63 -2.27
N VAL A 70 2.29 -5.00 -3.30
CA VAL A 70 0.82 -5.06 -3.18
C VAL A 70 0.38 -6.15 -2.20
N THR A 71 0.99 -7.33 -2.23
CA THR A 71 0.72 -8.39 -1.26
C THR A 71 1.08 -7.95 0.16
N ALA A 72 2.23 -7.28 0.34
CA ALA A 72 2.63 -6.72 1.62
C ALA A 72 1.65 -5.65 2.10
N LEU A 73 1.19 -4.75 1.22
CA LEU A 73 0.23 -3.70 1.56
C LEU A 73 -1.12 -4.28 2.00
N LEU A 74 -1.61 -5.34 1.33
CA LEU A 74 -2.81 -6.07 1.76
C LEU A 74 -2.65 -6.59 3.19
N ALA A 75 -1.57 -7.31 3.47
CA ALA A 75 -1.30 -7.87 4.79
C ALA A 75 -1.14 -6.78 5.88
N ALA A 76 -0.44 -5.69 5.56
CA ALA A 76 -0.28 -4.55 6.47
C ALA A 76 -1.61 -3.84 6.74
N THR A 77 -2.48 -3.75 5.73
CA THR A 77 -3.83 -3.16 5.87
C THR A 77 -4.69 -4.00 6.82
N ASP A 78 -4.63 -5.33 6.72
CA ASP A 78 -5.36 -6.22 7.63
C ASP A 78 -4.80 -6.17 9.06
N ALA A 79 -3.47 -6.05 9.21
CA ALA A 79 -2.85 -5.84 10.50
C ALA A 79 -3.25 -4.49 11.14
N LEU A 80 -3.35 -3.42 10.35
CA LEU A 80 -3.85 -2.12 10.80
C LEU A 80 -5.31 -2.21 11.25
N GLU A 81 -6.18 -2.91 10.51
CA GLU A 81 -7.56 -3.13 10.93
C GLU A 81 -7.63 -3.88 12.27
N ALA A 82 -6.84 -4.95 12.43
CA ALA A 82 -6.78 -5.68 13.69
C ALA A 82 -6.30 -4.81 14.85
N ALA A 83 -5.28 -3.97 14.63
CA ALA A 83 -4.76 -3.04 15.62
C ALA A 83 -5.82 -1.99 16.03
N ILE A 84 -6.59 -1.46 15.07
CA ILE A 84 -7.73 -0.56 15.35
C ILE A 84 -8.80 -1.28 16.16
N GLY A 85 -9.15 -2.52 15.78
CA GLY A 85 -10.16 -3.31 16.49
C GLY A 85 -9.81 -3.61 17.95
N GLY A 86 -8.51 -3.77 18.24
CA GLY A 86 -8.01 -4.00 19.60
C GLY A 86 -7.93 -2.76 20.47
N LEU A 87 -7.99 -1.54 19.91
CA LEU A 87 -7.64 -0.30 20.61
C LEU A 87 -8.49 -0.06 21.87
N HIS A 88 -9.81 -0.13 21.76
CA HIS A 88 -10.74 0.18 22.87
C HIS A 88 -11.04 -1.03 23.76
N SER A 89 -10.29 -2.14 23.60
CA SER A 89 -10.47 -3.38 24.35
C SER A 89 -9.40 -3.61 25.43
N GLN A 90 -8.58 -2.60 25.72
CA GLN A 90 -7.39 -2.72 26.58
C GLN A 90 -7.68 -2.60 28.08
N GLY A 91 -8.92 -2.22 28.46
CA GLY A 91 -9.39 -2.23 29.85
C GLY A 91 -9.00 -1.02 30.71
N SER A 92 -8.08 -0.15 30.26
CA SER A 92 -7.83 1.16 30.87
C SER A 92 -7.25 2.16 29.86
N PRO A 93 -7.41 3.49 30.08
CA PRO A 93 -6.82 4.51 29.21
C PRO A 93 -5.29 4.41 29.04
N GLU A 94 -4.57 4.00 30.09
CA GLU A 94 -3.11 3.77 30.02
C GLU A 94 -2.76 2.57 29.13
N ALA A 95 -3.57 1.52 29.17
CA ALA A 95 -3.39 0.34 28.34
C ALA A 95 -3.72 0.65 26.87
N GLU A 96 -4.75 1.46 26.59
CA GLU A 96 -5.05 1.97 25.25
C GLU A 96 -3.89 2.81 24.70
N GLY A 97 -3.35 3.72 25.52
CA GLY A 97 -2.19 4.53 25.16
C GLY A 97 -0.95 3.69 24.85
N ARG A 98 -0.75 2.59 25.57
CA ARG A 98 0.33 1.63 25.30
C ARG A 98 0.09 0.86 24.00
N HIS A 99 -1.12 0.39 23.76
CA HIS A 99 -1.50 -0.26 22.50
C HIS A 99 -1.31 0.66 21.29
N CYS A 100 -1.56 1.97 21.44
CA CYS A 100 -1.23 2.94 20.39
C CYS A 100 0.24 2.89 19.99
N VAL A 101 1.16 2.84 20.97
CA VAL A 101 2.61 2.83 20.72
C VAL A 101 3.10 1.48 20.24
N ASP A 102 2.62 0.40 20.86
CA ASP A 102 3.17 -0.94 20.66
C ASP A 102 2.58 -1.63 19.42
N ALA A 103 1.39 -1.24 18.96
CA ALA A 103 0.69 -1.91 17.87
C ALA A 103 0.12 -0.96 16.80
N LEU A 104 -0.60 0.10 17.19
CA LEU A 104 -1.32 0.93 16.22
C LEU A 104 -0.37 1.77 15.35
N ILE A 105 0.55 2.53 15.96
CA ILE A 105 1.51 3.37 15.24
C ILE A 105 2.39 2.52 14.31
N PRO A 106 3.01 1.41 14.77
CA PRO A 106 3.78 0.54 13.88
C PRO A 106 2.97 0.01 12.69
N ALA A 107 1.69 -0.34 12.89
CA ALA A 107 0.83 -0.79 11.80
C ALA A 107 0.49 0.34 10.81
N MET A 108 0.26 1.57 11.30
CA MET A 108 0.05 2.74 10.46
C MET A 108 1.31 3.05 9.63
N ASP A 109 2.49 3.00 10.24
CA ASP A 109 3.75 3.31 9.57
C ASP A 109 4.09 2.25 8.51
N ALA A 110 3.85 0.97 8.78
CA ALA A 110 4.00 -0.08 7.78
C ALA A 110 3.12 0.13 6.54
N VAL A 111 1.85 0.55 6.73
CA VAL A 111 0.95 0.88 5.61
C VAL A 111 1.47 2.10 4.84
N ARG A 112 1.94 3.14 5.53
CA ARG A 112 2.49 4.35 4.89
C ARG A 112 3.73 4.05 4.06
N GLU A 113 4.71 3.35 4.62
CA GLU A 113 5.94 2.99 3.92
C GLU A 113 5.65 2.19 2.64
N LEU A 114 4.74 1.21 2.71
CA LEU A 114 4.34 0.42 1.54
C LEU A 114 3.57 1.25 0.51
N ALA A 115 2.71 2.17 0.95
CA ALA A 115 2.01 3.09 0.06
C ALA A 115 3.00 4.02 -0.67
N ASP A 116 3.96 4.61 0.03
CA ASP A 116 5.00 5.48 -0.55
C ASP A 116 5.86 4.72 -1.57
N HIS A 117 6.20 3.46 -1.26
CA HIS A 117 6.91 2.57 -2.18
C HIS A 117 6.10 2.24 -3.45
N LEU A 118 4.77 2.20 -3.35
CA LEU A 118 3.87 1.95 -4.48
C LEU A 118 3.58 3.23 -5.26
N GLU A 119 3.56 4.41 -4.64
CA GLU A 119 3.44 5.70 -5.32
C GLU A 119 4.50 5.85 -6.42
N GLY A 120 5.74 5.46 -6.14
CA GLY A 120 6.85 5.52 -7.11
C GLY A 120 6.85 4.41 -8.17
N ARG A 121 5.91 3.47 -8.13
CA ARG A 121 5.87 2.30 -9.04
C ARG A 121 4.59 2.20 -9.85
N VAL A 122 3.46 2.63 -9.29
CA VAL A 122 2.17 2.64 -9.97
C VAL A 122 2.11 3.80 -10.96
N GLU A 123 1.47 3.59 -12.11
CA GLU A 123 1.28 4.65 -13.08
C GLU A 123 0.62 5.90 -12.46
N ARG A 124 1.22 7.07 -12.69
CA ARG A 124 0.76 8.36 -12.15
C ARG A 124 -0.72 8.62 -12.39
N ALA A 125 -1.22 8.30 -13.59
CA ALA A 125 -2.62 8.52 -13.99
C ALA A 125 -3.62 7.66 -13.20
N LYS A 126 -3.16 6.55 -12.61
CA LYS A 126 -3.97 5.65 -11.79
C LYS A 126 -3.85 5.95 -10.30
N TRP A 127 -2.78 6.64 -9.89
CA TRP A 127 -2.54 6.98 -8.49
C TRP A 127 -3.56 8.03 -8.00
N PRO A 128 -4.31 7.75 -6.91
CA PRO A 128 -5.46 8.56 -6.52
C PRO A 128 -5.09 9.90 -5.85
N PHE A 129 -3.85 10.06 -5.42
CA PHE A 129 -3.40 11.25 -4.69
C PHE A 129 -2.45 12.10 -5.53
N PRO A 130 -2.34 13.41 -5.23
CA PRO A 130 -1.21 14.22 -5.68
C PRO A 130 0.10 13.55 -5.26
N THR A 131 1.07 13.50 -6.16
CA THR A 131 2.42 13.07 -5.75
C THR A 131 3.07 14.14 -4.90
N TYR A 132 4.13 13.79 -4.20
CA TYR A 132 4.94 14.77 -3.46
C TYR A 132 5.38 15.96 -4.33
N LEU A 133 5.74 15.73 -5.59
CA LEU A 133 6.10 16.78 -6.53
C LEU A 133 4.93 17.69 -6.89
N ASP A 134 3.71 17.14 -7.01
CA ASP A 134 2.52 17.94 -7.29
C ASP A 134 2.20 18.85 -6.10
N LEU A 135 2.28 18.32 -4.87
CA LEU A 135 2.08 19.10 -3.65
C LEU A 135 3.09 20.23 -3.48
N LEU A 136 4.32 20.05 -3.95
CA LEU A 136 5.39 21.05 -3.80
C LEU A 136 5.45 22.08 -4.92
N PHE A 137 5.06 21.73 -6.14
CA PHE A 137 5.38 22.55 -7.34
C PHE A 137 4.19 22.86 -8.25
N GLN A 138 3.00 22.30 -8.01
CA GLN A 138 1.80 22.62 -8.78
C GLN A 138 0.82 23.40 -7.88
N ASN A 139 0.91 24.73 -7.94
CA ASN A 139 -0.11 25.68 -7.47
C ASN A 139 -0.86 26.26 -8.68
#